data_AF-A0A9P0L4Z5-F1
#
_entry.id   AF-A0A9P0L4Z5-F1
#
_cell.length_a   1.000
_cell.length_b   1.000
_cell.length_c   1.000
_cell.angle_alpha   90.00
_cell.angle_beta   90.00
_cell.angle_gamma   90.00
#
_symmetry.space_group_name_H-M   'P 1'
#
loop_
_entity.id
_entity.type
_entity.pdbx_description
1 polymer ?
#
loop_
_entity_poly.entity_id
_entity_poly.type
_entity_poly.pdbx_seq_one_letter_code
_entity_poly.pdbx_strand_id
1 'polypeptide(L)'
;MAAAVETPVAQQPEGAVREEMVQTAIKFLENPNVINTPLAQKQNFLRRKGLTDNEIQIACDKSGAYTRHEEQQRRLPPSLPPSMGTVCNHPMYGQMQLSWFDRVREILHNIAILSIVAYVIQKFYQVCTTLKIK
;
A
#
# COMPACT_ATOMS: atom_id res chain seq x y z
N MET A 1 -48.71 7.96 -30.38
CA MET A 1 -47.56 7.23 -30.96
C MET A 1 -46.34 8.11 -30.81
N ALA A 2 -45.61 7.97 -29.71
CA ALA A 2 -44.37 8.71 -29.44
C ALA A 2 -43.28 7.69 -29.12
N ALA A 3 -42.11 7.91 -29.70
CA ALA A 3 -41.00 6.99 -29.82
C ALA A 3 -40.55 6.40 -28.47
N ALA A 4 -40.46 5.08 -28.42
CA ALA A 4 -39.61 4.42 -27.44
C ALA A 4 -38.16 4.74 -27.82
N VAL A 5 -37.53 5.63 -27.04
CA VAL A 5 -36.08 5.74 -27.00
C VAL A 5 -35.57 4.38 -26.52
N GLU A 6 -35.06 3.59 -27.46
CA GLU A 6 -34.17 2.48 -27.15
C GLU A 6 -32.90 3.09 -26.56
N THR A 7 -32.85 3.15 -25.24
CA THR A 7 -31.61 3.34 -24.51
C THR A 7 -30.69 2.19 -24.91
N PRO A 8 -29.51 2.44 -25.51
CA PRO A 8 -28.54 1.39 -25.73
C PRO A 8 -27.98 1.03 -24.36
N VAL A 9 -28.56 -0.02 -23.76
CA VAL A 9 -27.93 -0.80 -22.70
C VAL A 9 -26.60 -1.26 -23.29
N ALA A 10 -25.52 -0.66 -22.81
CA ALA A 10 -24.17 -1.11 -23.07
C ALA A 10 -24.08 -2.59 -22.68
N GLN A 11 -24.19 -3.46 -23.68
CA GLN A 11 -23.82 -4.85 -23.60
C GLN A 11 -22.33 -4.91 -23.28
N GLN A 12 -21.97 -5.15 -22.02
CA GLN A 12 -20.63 -5.60 -21.65
C GLN A 12 -20.62 -7.13 -21.70
N PRO A 13 -19.85 -7.74 -22.62
CA PRO A 13 -19.71 -9.18 -22.67
C PRO A 13 -18.83 -9.64 -21.51
N GLU A 14 -19.40 -10.46 -20.64
CA GLU A 14 -18.87 -10.97 -19.36
C GLU A 14 -17.69 -11.95 -19.49
N GLY A 15 -16.89 -11.82 -20.55
CA GLY A 15 -15.73 -12.70 -20.81
C GLY A 15 -14.72 -12.14 -21.80
N ALA A 16 -14.91 -10.92 -22.30
CA ALA A 16 -13.89 -10.25 -23.10
C ALA A 16 -13.01 -9.42 -22.17
N VAL A 17 -11.69 -9.66 -22.21
CA VAL A 17 -10.71 -8.75 -21.64
C VAL A 17 -11.07 -7.34 -22.10
N ARG A 18 -11.35 -6.44 -21.16
CA ARG A 18 -11.66 -5.05 -21.48
C ARG A 18 -10.37 -4.35 -21.86
N GLU A 19 -10.03 -4.45 -23.14
CA GLU A 19 -8.81 -3.89 -23.72
C GLU A 19 -8.65 -2.40 -23.38
N GLU A 20 -9.75 -1.66 -23.23
CA GLU A 20 -9.77 -0.27 -22.77
C GLU A 20 -9.24 -0.10 -21.33
N MET A 21 -9.57 -1.03 -20.43
CA MET A 21 -9.09 -1.02 -19.05
C MET A 21 -7.63 -1.44 -18.96
N VAL A 22 -7.22 -2.43 -19.76
CA VAL A 22 -5.82 -2.85 -19.87
C VAL A 22 -4.95 -1.72 -20.43
N GLN A 23 -5.39 -1.03 -21.49
CA GLN A 23 -4.67 0.12 -22.04
C GLN A 23 -4.53 1.27 -21.02
N THR A 24 -5.60 1.53 -20.27
CA THR A 24 -5.57 2.55 -19.20
C THR A 24 -4.60 2.14 -18.09
N ALA A 25 -4.55 0.86 -17.73
CA ALA A 25 -3.60 0.32 -16.76
C ALA A 25 -2.16 0.40 -17.26
N ILE A 26 -1.89 0.14 -18.54
CA ILE A 26 -0.56 0.31 -19.15
C ILE A 26 -0.11 1.76 -19.01
N LYS A 27 -0.95 2.72 -19.43
CA LYS A 27 -0.65 4.17 -19.28
C LYS A 27 -0.40 4.57 -17.82
N PHE A 28 -1.12 3.98 -16.88
CA PHE A 28 -0.88 4.19 -15.45
C PHE A 28 0.48 3.63 -15.01
N LEU A 29 0.84 2.42 -15.45
CA LEU A 29 2.11 1.77 -15.12
C LEU A 29 3.32 2.45 -15.77
N GLU A 30 3.14 3.15 -16.88
CA GLU A 30 4.16 3.97 -17.56
C GLU A 30 4.40 5.34 -16.89
N ASN A 31 3.51 5.80 -16.02
CA ASN A 31 3.64 7.11 -15.38
C ASN A 31 4.84 7.12 -14.41
N PRO A 32 5.80 8.07 -14.51
CA PRO A 32 7.00 8.11 -13.67
C PRO A 32 6.71 8.12 -12.16
N ASN A 33 5.62 8.74 -11.74
CA ASN A 33 5.21 8.74 -10.32
C ASN A 33 4.74 7.36 -9.84
N VAL A 34 4.20 6.55 -10.74
CA VAL A 34 3.74 5.19 -10.47
C VAL A 34 4.89 4.22 -10.61
N ILE A 35 5.82 4.43 -11.55
CA ILE A 35 6.98 3.55 -11.78
C ILE A 35 7.77 3.26 -10.51
N ASN A 36 7.98 4.26 -9.65
CA ASN A 36 8.73 4.14 -8.40
C ASN A 36 7.97 3.43 -7.27
N THR A 37 6.67 3.19 -7.43
CA THR A 37 5.86 2.49 -6.41
C THR A 37 6.11 0.97 -6.44
N PRO A 38 6.03 0.28 -5.28
CA PRO A 38 6.14 -1.16 -5.20
C PRO A 38 5.12 -1.90 -6.09
N LEU A 39 5.52 -3.01 -6.69
CA LEU A 39 4.67 -3.79 -7.61
C LEU A 39 3.36 -4.25 -6.95
N ALA A 40 3.41 -4.67 -5.68
CA ALA A 40 2.23 -5.05 -4.91
C ALA A 40 1.22 -3.89 -4.77
N GLN A 41 1.69 -2.65 -4.63
CA GLN A 41 0.81 -1.47 -4.57
C GLN A 41 0.18 -1.17 -5.92
N LYS A 42 0.94 -1.29 -7.01
CA LYS A 42 0.42 -1.14 -8.38
C LYS A 42 -0.70 -2.14 -8.66
N GLN A 43 -0.48 -3.42 -8.35
CA GLN A 43 -1.49 -4.48 -8.52
C GLN A 43 -2.74 -4.20 -7.69
N ASN A 44 -2.60 -3.82 -6.41
CA ASN A 44 -3.74 -3.50 -5.56
C ASN A 44 -4.52 -2.27 -6.03
N PHE A 45 -3.86 -1.27 -6.59
CA PHE A 45 -4.54 -0.12 -7.20
C PHE A 45 -5.40 -0.55 -8.38
N LEU A 46 -4.86 -1.40 -9.27
CA LEU A 46 -5.59 -1.93 -10.42
C LEU A 46 -6.76 -2.84 -10.00
N ARG A 47 -6.60 -3.68 -8.97
CA ARG A 47 -7.70 -4.48 -8.40
C ARG A 47 -8.84 -3.60 -7.89
N ARG A 48 -8.51 -2.54 -7.13
CA ARG A 48 -9.50 -1.57 -6.63
C ARG A 48 -10.20 -0.82 -7.75
N LYS A 49 -9.54 -0.65 -8.89
CA LYS A 49 -10.12 -0.04 -10.09
C LYS A 49 -11.12 -0.96 -10.81
N GLY A 50 -11.21 -2.23 -10.40
CA GLY A 50 -12.10 -3.22 -10.97
C GLY A 50 -11.47 -4.01 -12.11
N LEU A 51 -10.13 -4.07 -12.18
CA LEU A 51 -9.43 -5.00 -13.08
C LEU A 51 -9.30 -6.37 -12.40
N THR A 52 -9.50 -7.41 -13.19
CA THR A 52 -9.28 -8.80 -12.80
C THR A 52 -7.78 -9.12 -12.77
N ASP A 53 -7.38 -10.14 -12.00
CA ASP A 53 -5.98 -10.55 -11.90
C ASP A 53 -5.36 -10.90 -13.27
N ASN A 54 -6.15 -11.47 -14.18
CA ASN A 54 -5.74 -11.75 -15.56
C ASN A 54 -5.40 -10.47 -16.33
N GLU A 55 -6.29 -9.47 -16.30
CA GLU A 55 -6.08 -8.17 -16.94
C GLU A 55 -4.86 -7.43 -16.36
N ILE A 56 -4.66 -7.52 -15.04
CA ILE A 56 -3.52 -6.92 -14.34
C ILE A 56 -2.23 -7.57 -14.80
N GLN A 57 -2.20 -8.90 -14.91
CA GLN A 57 -1.03 -9.62 -15.36
C GLN A 57 -0.65 -9.19 -16.78
N ILE A 58 -1.61 -9.11 -17.69
CA ILE A 58 -1.40 -8.65 -19.07
C ILE A 58 -0.88 -7.20 -19.08
N ALA A 59 -1.45 -6.29 -18.29
CA ALA A 59 -1.00 -4.90 -18.23
C ALA A 59 0.42 -4.76 -17.66
N CYS A 60 0.74 -5.52 -16.61
CA CYS A 60 2.07 -5.52 -15.99
C CYS A 60 3.14 -6.15 -16.91
N ASP A 61 2.78 -7.18 -17.68
CA ASP A 61 3.66 -7.80 -18.68
C ASP A 61 3.94 -6.80 -19.82
N LYS A 62 2.89 -6.22 -20.42
CA LYS A 62 3.02 -5.25 -21.52
C LYS A 62 3.78 -3.98 -21.13
N SER A 63 3.70 -3.54 -19.88
CA SER A 63 4.41 -2.34 -19.38
C SER A 63 5.82 -2.63 -18.88
N GLY A 64 6.26 -3.89 -18.85
CA GLY A 64 7.55 -4.28 -18.27
C GLY A 64 7.65 -4.03 -16.76
N ALA A 65 6.52 -3.94 -16.06
CA ALA A 65 6.48 -3.64 -14.63
C ALA A 65 7.09 -4.78 -13.77
N TYR A 66 6.96 -6.03 -14.24
CA TYR A 66 7.63 -7.18 -13.61
C TYR A 66 9.15 -7.10 -13.78
N THR A 67 9.61 -6.76 -14.99
CA THR A 67 11.04 -6.63 -15.29
C THR A 67 11.74 -5.55 -14.47
N ARG A 68 11.07 -4.42 -14.27
CA ARG A 68 11.61 -3.37 -13.41
C ARG A 68 11.67 -3.77 -11.93
N HIS A 69 10.72 -4.60 -11.47
CA HIS A 69 10.70 -5.08 -10.10
C HIS A 69 11.83 -6.10 -9.82
N GLU A 70 12.09 -7.03 -10.74
CA GLU A 70 13.21 -7.97 -10.61
C GLU A 70 14.57 -7.25 -10.61
N GLU A 71 14.75 -6.20 -11.41
CA GLU A 71 15.96 -5.37 -11.38
C GLU A 71 16.11 -4.62 -10.05
N GLN A 72 15.02 -4.03 -9.54
CA GLN A 72 15.02 -3.34 -8.25
C GLN A 72 15.28 -4.31 -7.09
N GLN A 73 14.83 -5.56 -7.21
CA GLN A 73 15.11 -6.62 -6.26
C GLN A 73 16.55 -7.14 -6.39
N ARG A 74 17.12 -7.16 -7.60
CA ARG A 74 18.54 -7.47 -7.84
C ARG A 74 19.52 -6.39 -7.42
N ARG A 75 19.06 -5.15 -7.27
CA ARG A 75 19.85 -4.05 -6.69
C ARG A 75 20.04 -4.21 -5.17
N LEU A 76 19.31 -5.13 -4.52
CA LEU A 76 19.57 -5.55 -3.14
C LEU A 76 20.69 -6.61 -3.15
N PRO A 77 21.64 -6.58 -2.20
CA PRO A 77 22.73 -7.55 -2.17
C PRO A 77 22.18 -8.98 -2.10
N PRO A 78 22.76 -9.94 -2.84
CA PRO A 78 22.29 -11.31 -2.85
C PRO A 78 22.41 -11.90 -1.45
N SER A 79 21.29 -12.40 -0.91
CA SER A 79 21.28 -13.23 0.29
C SER A 79 22.13 -14.48 0.05
N LEU A 80 23.23 -14.62 0.79
CA LEU A 80 24.11 -15.78 0.77
C LEU A 80 23.37 -17.10 1.08
N PRO A 81 23.86 -18.25 0.60
CA PRO A 81 23.29 -19.57 0.88
C PRO A 81 23.28 -19.89 2.39
N PRO A 82 22.37 -20.77 2.86
CA PRO A 82 22.15 -21.03 4.27
C PRO A 82 23.30 -21.87 4.84
N SER A 83 24.31 -21.22 5.40
CA SER A 83 25.26 -21.89 6.28
C SER A 83 24.59 -22.14 7.63
N MET A 84 24.23 -23.39 7.88
CA MET A 84 23.81 -23.91 9.18
C MET A 84 24.92 -23.62 10.21
N GLY A 85 24.72 -22.63 11.07
CA GLY A 85 25.65 -22.38 12.17
C GLY A 85 25.78 -20.91 12.52
N THR A 86 24.83 -20.43 13.33
CA THR A 86 25.04 -19.58 14.51
C THR A 86 23.70 -18.94 14.83
N VAL A 87 23.22 -19.23 16.03
CA VAL A 87 22.03 -18.65 16.65
C VAL A 87 22.27 -17.15 16.81
N CYS A 88 21.92 -16.36 15.81
CA CYS A 88 21.67 -14.94 16.00
C CYS A 88 20.20 -14.79 16.35
N ASN A 89 19.93 -14.60 17.64
CA ASN A 89 18.70 -13.98 18.15
C ASN A 89 18.61 -12.55 17.57
N HIS A 90 18.25 -12.44 16.31
CA HIS A 90 17.51 -11.29 15.83
C HIS A 90 16.05 -11.72 15.83
N PRO A 91 15.16 -11.05 16.57
CA PRO A 91 13.75 -11.13 16.23
C PRO A 91 13.64 -10.56 14.82
N MET A 92 13.67 -11.48 13.88
CA MET A 92 13.29 -11.28 12.50
C MET A 92 11.79 -11.00 12.57
N TYR A 93 11.44 -9.74 12.85
CA TYR A 93 10.13 -9.22 12.50
C TYR A 93 10.11 -9.19 10.99
N GLY A 94 9.76 -10.36 10.48
CA GLY A 94 9.49 -10.54 9.09
C GLY A 94 8.51 -9.47 8.65
N GLN A 95 8.82 -8.96 7.47
CA GLN A 95 7.87 -8.94 6.37
C GLN A 95 6.87 -7.79 6.37
N MET A 96 6.70 -7.32 5.14
CA MET A 96 5.53 -6.63 4.62
C MET A 96 5.47 -5.13 4.96
N GLN A 97 6.08 -4.36 4.06
CA GLN A 97 5.59 -3.04 3.69
C GLN A 97 4.04 -3.02 3.65
N LEU A 98 3.44 -2.48 4.70
CA LEU A 98 2.09 -1.92 4.65
C LEU A 98 2.20 -0.46 5.11
N SER A 99 2.93 0.32 4.31
CA SER A 99 3.41 1.68 4.54
C SER A 99 2.35 2.71 4.98
N TRP A 100 1.06 2.38 4.92
CA TRP A 100 -0.01 3.24 5.42
C TRP A 100 -0.41 2.90 6.86
N PHE A 101 -0.50 1.61 7.21
CA PHE A 101 -0.84 1.21 8.57
C PHE A 101 0.29 1.48 9.56
N ASP A 102 1.55 1.42 9.12
CA ASP A 102 2.69 1.80 9.94
C ASP A 102 2.65 3.28 10.32
N ARG A 103 2.30 4.17 9.37
CA ARG A 103 2.13 5.60 9.65
C ARG A 103 0.99 5.87 10.63
N VAL A 104 -0.12 5.14 10.51
CA VAL A 104 -1.23 5.24 11.47
C VAL A 104 -0.80 4.76 12.86
N ARG A 105 -0.08 3.64 12.97
CA ARG A 105 0.44 3.16 14.27
C ARG A 105 1.47 4.10 14.87
N GLU A 106 2.33 4.71 14.06
CA GLU A 106 3.34 5.69 14.48
C GLU A 106 2.68 6.98 14.98
N ILE A 107 1.64 7.46 14.30
CA ILE A 107 0.82 8.60 14.75
C ILE A 107 0.12 8.29 16.07
N LEU A 108 -0.50 7.11 16.21
CA LEU A 108 -1.17 6.70 17.46
C LEU A 108 -0.19 6.61 18.63
N HIS A 109 1.01 6.06 18.41
CA HIS A 109 2.04 5.97 19.43
C HIS A 109 2.53 7.35 19.88
N ASN A 110 2.78 8.26 18.93
CA ASN A 110 3.15 9.64 19.23
C ASN A 110 2.05 10.40 20.00
N ILE A 111 0.78 10.24 19.61
CA ILE A 111 -0.36 10.81 20.33
C ILE A 111 -0.45 10.26 21.76
N ALA A 112 -0.24 8.95 21.94
CA ALA A 112 -0.25 8.33 23.26
C ALA A 112 0.84 8.91 24.17
N ILE A 113 2.07 9.08 23.67
CA ILE A 113 3.17 9.70 24.43
C ILE A 113 2.83 11.14 24.82
N LEU A 114 2.33 11.96 23.87
CA LEU A 114 1.94 13.35 24.15
C LEU A 114 0.83 13.44 25.20
N SER A 115 -0.16 12.54 25.13
CA SER A 115 -1.24 12.45 26.11
C SER A 115 -0.72 12.09 27.51
N ILE A 116 0.19 11.13 27.62
CA ILE A 116 0.81 10.72 28.89
C ILE A 116 1.60 11.88 29.51
N VAL A 117 2.44 12.55 28.72
CA VAL A 117 3.24 13.69 29.20
C VAL A 117 2.33 14.83 29.67
N ALA A 118 1.29 15.18 28.89
CA ALA A 118 0.33 16.20 29.27
C ALA A 118 -0.44 15.84 30.55
N TYR A 119 -0.82 14.56 30.73
CA TYR A 119 -1.51 14.09 31.93
C TYR A 119 -0.63 14.22 33.19
N VAL A 120 0.64 13.80 33.12
CA VAL A 120 1.58 13.91 34.26
C VAL A 120 1.79 15.37 34.63
N ILE A 121 1.95 16.25 33.64
CA ILE A 121 2.07 17.70 33.86
C ILE A 121 0.80 18.24 34.53
N GLN A 122 -0.38 17.90 34.03
CA GLN A 122 -1.66 18.37 34.58
C GLN A 122 -1.89 17.85 36.00
N LYS A 123 -1.51 16.59 36.28
CA LYS A 123 -1.53 16.02 37.62
C LYS A 123 -0.56 16.71 38.56
N PHE A 124 0.64 17.03 38.09
CA PHE A 124 1.65 17.74 38.86
C PHE A 124 1.18 19.15 39.21
N TYR A 125 0.57 19.88 38.27
CA TYR A 125 -0.06 21.17 38.55
C TYR A 125 -1.20 21.05 39.56
N GLN A 126 -2.04 20.01 39.45
CA GLN A 126 -3.12 19.78 40.41
C GLN A 126 -2.58 19.54 41.83
N VAL A 127 -1.56 18.68 41.98
CA VAL A 127 -0.93 18.40 43.27
C VAL A 127 -0.22 19.63 43.84
N CYS A 128 0.55 20.33 43.01
CA CYS A 128 1.29 21.52 43.44
C CYS A 128 0.35 22.68 43.83
N THR A 129 -0.80 22.81 43.15
CA THR A 129 -1.83 23.81 43.50
C THR A 129 -2.54 23.43 44.79
N THR A 130 -2.81 22.13 45.01
CA THR A 130 -3.45 21.64 46.24
C THR A 130 -2.53 21.77 47.45
N LEU A 131 -1.21 21.65 47.27
CA LEU A 131 -0.21 21.83 48.33
C LEU A 131 0.01 23.29 48.72
N LYS A 132 -0.34 24.24 47.85
CA LYS A 132 -0.17 25.69 48.11
C LYS A 132 -1.37 26.36 48.77
N ILE A 133 -2.52 25.70 48.77
CA ILE A 133 -3.80 26.21 49.29
C ILE A 133 -4.10 25.69 50.72
N LYS A 134 -3.29 24.75 51.21
CA LYS A 134 -3.41 24.15 52.55
C LYS A 134 -2.23 24.56 53.42
#